data_AF-A0A8H6NE36-F1
#
_entry.id   AF-A0A8H6NE36-F1
#
_cell.length_a   1.000
_cell.length_b   1.000
_cell.length_c   1.000
_cell.angle_alpha   90.00
_cell.angle_beta   90.00
_cell.angle_gamma   90.00
#
_symmetry.space_group_name_H-M   'P 1'
#
loop_
_entity.id
_entity.type
_entity.pdbx_description
1 polymer ?
#
loop_
_entity_poly.entity_id
_entity_poly.type
_entity_poly.pdbx_seq_one_letter_code
_entity_poly.pdbx_strand_id
1 'polypeptide(L)'
;MSGAEVIGLVSGIVGIVDAIIKFHDAVQDAAGLPGAFREVANRMPLLRDTMLAVQHDLGSEADPESAAALKQALEGCREKSQALEKIFGNVAVAPEASRAQRYFSAVRTFGKGRKLEELMSGIQADMQLLAANYTIKASTRARVVNVIQDLEISEESPRERPRVSVGNYGSGAQSIHAGNGDQNLNIGSGTQLSGSFQGPFHITTSE
;
A
#
# COMPACT_ATOMS: atom_id res chain seq x y z
N MET A 1 10.84 -26.44 -16.83
CA MET A 1 11.32 -25.06 -17.01
C MET A 1 12.83 -25.06 -17.00
N SER A 2 13.45 -24.12 -17.71
CA SER A 2 14.90 -23.91 -17.60
C SER A 2 15.21 -23.05 -16.37
N GLY A 3 16.39 -23.24 -15.76
CA GLY A 3 16.86 -22.36 -14.68
C GLY A 3 16.85 -20.87 -15.06
N ALA A 4 16.99 -20.56 -16.36
CA ALA A 4 16.96 -19.19 -16.88
C ALA A 4 15.58 -18.51 -16.72
N GLU A 5 14.48 -19.24 -16.85
CA GLU A 5 13.12 -18.69 -16.66
C GLU A 5 12.89 -18.26 -15.22
N VAL A 6 13.34 -19.08 -14.26
CA VAL A 6 13.23 -18.81 -12.82
C VAL A 6 14.13 -17.62 -12.44
N ILE A 7 15.37 -17.60 -12.92
CA ILE A 7 16.29 -16.46 -12.71
C ILE A 7 15.68 -15.17 -13.26
N GLY A 8 15.03 -15.22 -14.43
CA GLY A 8 14.34 -14.08 -15.03
C GLY A 8 13.19 -13.56 -14.18
N LEU A 9 12.40 -14.46 -13.58
CA LEU A 9 11.34 -14.07 -12.64
C LEU A 9 11.90 -13.35 -11.41
N VAL A 10 12.96 -13.89 -10.81
CA VAL A 10 13.59 -13.28 -9.63
C VAL A 10 14.19 -11.91 -9.97
N SER A 11 14.89 -11.78 -11.10
CA SER A 11 15.37 -10.48 -11.61
C SER A 11 14.22 -9.47 -11.77
N GLY A 12 13.08 -9.93 -12.29
CA GLY A 12 11.89 -9.09 -12.44
C GLY A 12 11.38 -8.57 -11.10
N ILE A 13 11.29 -9.42 -10.08
CA ILE A 13 10.88 -9.04 -8.72
C ILE A 13 11.86 -8.01 -8.15
N VAL A 14 13.18 -8.26 -8.24
CA VAL A 14 14.21 -7.32 -7.78
C VAL A 14 14.02 -5.94 -8.42
N GLY A 15 13.82 -5.88 -9.74
CA GLY A 15 13.59 -4.62 -10.46
C GLY A 15 12.35 -3.86 -10.00
N ILE A 16 11.25 -4.57 -9.70
CA ILE A 16 10.02 -3.97 -9.16
C ILE A 16 10.26 -3.42 -7.75
N VAL A 17 10.95 -4.18 -6.89
CA VAL A 17 11.26 -3.74 -5.52
C VAL A 17 12.19 -2.52 -5.54
N ASP A 18 13.18 -2.48 -6.44
CA ASP A 18 14.01 -1.29 -6.66
C ASP A 18 13.20 -0.06 -7.09
N ALA A 19 12.17 -0.24 -7.91
CA ALA A 19 11.27 0.85 -8.29
C ALA A 19 10.45 1.38 -7.09
N ILE A 20 9.93 0.49 -6.25
CA ILE A 20 9.22 0.86 -5.01
C ILE A 20 10.11 1.69 -4.10
N ILE A 21 11.35 1.26 -3.87
CA ILE A 21 12.34 1.99 -3.05
C ILE A 21 12.55 3.40 -3.62
N LYS A 22 12.80 3.51 -4.93
CA LYS A 22 12.99 4.82 -5.60
C LYS A 22 11.77 5.73 -5.47
N PHE A 23 10.57 5.18 -5.65
CA PHE A 23 9.34 5.95 -5.48
C PHE A 23 9.19 6.44 -4.04
N HIS A 24 9.54 5.61 -3.05
CA HIS A 24 9.53 6.02 -1.65
C HIS A 24 10.53 7.15 -1.38
N ASP A 25 11.79 6.98 -1.81
CA ASP A 25 12.85 7.97 -1.59
C ASP A 25 12.48 9.34 -2.18
N ALA A 26 11.77 9.36 -3.31
CA ALA A 26 11.29 10.59 -3.94
C ALA A 26 10.23 11.34 -3.11
N VAL A 27 9.54 10.67 -2.18
CA VAL A 27 8.45 11.23 -1.38
C VAL A 27 8.62 11.08 0.13
N GLN A 28 9.73 10.51 0.61
CA GLN A 28 9.92 10.17 2.03
C GLN A 28 9.85 11.39 2.97
N ASP A 29 10.31 12.54 2.49
CA ASP A 29 10.30 13.83 3.20
C ASP A 29 8.95 14.56 3.05
N ALA A 30 8.06 14.03 2.21
CA ALA A 30 6.75 14.61 1.97
C ALA A 30 5.85 14.36 3.19
N ALA A 31 5.47 15.44 3.88
CA ALA A 31 4.51 15.34 4.97
C ALA A 31 3.16 14.78 4.46
N GLY A 32 2.54 13.90 5.24
CA GLY A 32 1.19 13.34 4.98
C GLY A 32 1.11 11.93 4.45
N LEU A 33 2.21 11.19 4.37
CA LEU A 33 2.12 9.77 4.01
C LEU A 33 1.61 8.95 5.20
N PRO A 34 0.66 8.00 4.97
CA PRO A 34 0.24 7.09 6.03
C PRO A 34 1.41 6.28 6.60
N GLY A 35 1.42 6.02 7.90
CA GLY A 35 2.47 5.21 8.56
C GLY A 35 2.75 3.86 7.87
N ALA A 36 1.69 3.14 7.47
CA ALA A 36 1.80 1.87 6.75
C ALA A 36 2.60 1.96 5.43
N PHE A 37 2.57 3.13 4.76
CA PHE A 37 3.35 3.34 3.53
C PHE A 37 4.85 3.34 3.82
N ARG A 38 5.27 4.04 4.88
CA ARG A 38 6.67 4.06 5.33
C ARG A 38 7.11 2.69 5.82
N GLU A 39 6.23 2.01 6.57
CA GLU A 39 6.52 0.69 7.11
C GLU A 39 6.77 -0.35 6.00
N VAL A 40 5.92 -0.37 4.97
CA VAL A 40 6.10 -1.22 3.78
C VAL A 40 7.42 -0.87 3.06
N ALA A 41 7.69 0.42 2.87
CA ALA A 41 8.89 0.87 2.17
C ALA A 41 10.19 0.44 2.87
N ASN A 42 10.24 0.57 4.20
CA ASN A 42 11.40 0.18 5.01
C ASN A 42 11.74 -1.31 4.92
N ARG A 43 10.78 -2.15 4.51
CA ARG A 43 10.94 -3.60 4.36
C ARG A 43 11.38 -4.01 2.95
N MET A 44 11.27 -3.12 1.97
CA MET A 44 11.62 -3.40 0.57
C MET A 44 13.10 -3.75 0.37
N PRO A 45 14.07 -3.07 1.02
CA PRO A 45 15.49 -3.47 0.90
C PRO A 45 15.74 -4.91 1.35
N LEU A 46 15.05 -5.35 2.41
CA LEU A 46 15.19 -6.71 2.92
C LEU A 46 14.63 -7.75 1.95
N LEU A 47 13.46 -7.49 1.36
CA LEU A 47 12.87 -8.32 0.31
C LEU A 47 13.80 -8.43 -0.90
N ARG A 48 14.38 -7.30 -1.34
CA ARG A 48 15.34 -7.23 -2.45
C ARG A 48 16.56 -8.12 -2.21
N ASP A 49 17.21 -7.96 -1.06
CA ASP A 49 18.44 -8.69 -0.74
C ASP A 49 18.18 -10.20 -0.59
N THR A 50 16.98 -10.56 -0.12
CA THR A 50 16.52 -11.95 -0.06
C THR A 50 16.33 -12.55 -1.45
N MET A 51 15.69 -11.82 -2.36
CA MET A 51 15.51 -12.27 -3.74
C MET A 51 16.84 -12.40 -4.48
N LEU A 52 17.80 -11.50 -4.24
CA LEU A 52 19.16 -11.63 -4.76
C LEU A 52 19.88 -12.88 -4.22
N ALA A 53 19.70 -13.21 -2.95
CA ALA A 53 20.23 -14.44 -2.37
C ALA A 53 19.60 -15.69 -3.00
N VAL A 54 18.28 -15.68 -3.21
CA VAL A 54 17.58 -16.75 -3.95
C VAL A 54 18.14 -16.89 -5.36
N GLN A 55 18.31 -15.78 -6.08
CA GLN A 55 18.87 -15.79 -7.43
C GLN A 55 20.27 -16.41 -7.49
N HIS A 56 21.15 -16.07 -6.55
CA HIS A 56 22.51 -16.58 -6.49
C HIS A 56 22.55 -18.10 -6.22
N ASP A 57 21.61 -18.62 -5.44
CA ASP A 57 21.61 -20.02 -5.02
C ASP A 57 20.77 -20.95 -5.90
N LEU A 58 20.01 -20.41 -6.86
CA LEU A 58 19.38 -21.19 -7.91
C LEU A 58 20.45 -21.79 -8.83
N GLY A 59 20.80 -23.05 -8.58
CA GLY A 59 21.64 -23.85 -9.48
C GLY A 59 20.90 -24.23 -10.77
N SER A 60 21.65 -24.60 -11.81
CA SER A 60 21.12 -24.96 -13.14
C SER A 60 20.28 -26.25 -13.17
N GLU A 61 20.25 -27.02 -12.09
CA GLU A 61 19.59 -28.33 -12.00
C GLU A 61 18.53 -28.32 -10.89
N ALA A 62 17.33 -27.85 -11.22
CA ALA A 62 16.16 -27.99 -10.37
C ALA A 62 15.30 -29.17 -10.87
N ASP A 63 14.83 -29.99 -9.93
CA ASP A 63 13.83 -31.05 -10.19
C ASP A 63 12.55 -30.45 -10.82
N PRO A 64 11.98 -31.06 -11.89
CA PRO A 64 10.88 -30.45 -12.65
C PRO A 64 9.60 -30.17 -11.85
N GLU A 65 9.28 -31.02 -10.87
CA GLU A 65 8.08 -30.87 -10.03
C GLU A 65 8.28 -29.78 -8.98
N SER A 66 9.47 -29.76 -8.36
CA SER A 66 9.90 -28.69 -7.46
C SER A 66 9.98 -27.32 -8.15
N ALA A 67 10.29 -27.28 -9.45
CA ALA A 67 10.34 -26.07 -10.26
C ALA A 67 8.96 -25.44 -10.52
N ALA A 68 7.87 -26.24 -10.53
CA ALA A 68 6.52 -25.73 -10.76
C ALA A 68 5.97 -24.99 -9.51
N ALA A 69 6.15 -25.57 -8.33
CA ALA A 69 5.77 -24.91 -7.07
C ALA A 69 6.58 -23.63 -6.83
N LEU A 70 7.88 -23.67 -7.15
CA LEU A 70 8.76 -22.50 -7.11
C LEU A 70 8.26 -21.38 -8.03
N LYS A 71 7.81 -21.74 -9.23
CA LYS A 71 7.24 -20.78 -10.20
C LYS A 71 6.04 -20.06 -9.64
N GLN A 72 5.07 -20.80 -9.12
CA GLN A 72 3.81 -20.26 -8.65
C GLN A 72 4.05 -19.26 -7.51
N ALA A 73 4.96 -19.58 -6.60
CA ALA A 73 5.38 -18.67 -5.53
C ALA A 73 6.01 -17.37 -6.08
N LEU A 74 6.93 -17.49 -7.04
CA LEU A 74 7.59 -16.32 -7.65
C LEU A 74 6.62 -15.45 -8.46
N GLU A 75 5.70 -16.05 -9.21
CA GLU A 75 4.65 -15.33 -9.94
C GLU A 75 3.71 -14.61 -8.98
N GLY A 76 3.26 -15.30 -7.92
CA GLY A 76 2.46 -14.72 -6.87
C GLY A 76 3.15 -13.52 -6.20
N CYS A 77 4.45 -13.66 -5.89
CA CYS A 77 5.24 -12.59 -5.29
C CYS A 77 5.34 -11.40 -6.25
N ARG A 78 5.64 -11.66 -7.52
CA ARG A 78 5.76 -10.63 -8.56
C ARG A 78 4.48 -9.84 -8.72
N GLU A 79 3.32 -10.51 -8.84
CA GLU A 79 2.03 -9.83 -9.01
C GLU A 79 1.72 -8.89 -7.84
N LYS A 80 1.98 -9.33 -6.61
CA LYS A 80 1.78 -8.52 -5.41
C LYS A 80 2.77 -7.37 -5.33
N SER A 81 4.04 -7.59 -5.68
CA SER A 81 5.03 -6.51 -5.79
C SER A 81 4.66 -5.48 -6.85
N GLN A 82 4.12 -5.90 -8.01
CA GLN A 82 3.64 -4.96 -9.04
C GLN A 82 2.44 -4.15 -8.57
N ALA A 83 1.55 -4.75 -7.77
CA ALA A 83 0.45 -4.01 -7.15
C ALA A 83 0.99 -2.95 -6.17
N LEU A 84 2.02 -3.27 -5.37
CA LEU A 84 2.71 -2.30 -4.53
C LEU A 84 3.41 -1.21 -5.34
N GLU A 85 4.11 -1.55 -6.42
CA GLU A 85 4.77 -0.58 -7.30
C GLU A 85 3.80 0.46 -7.86
N LYS A 86 2.64 0.02 -8.38
CA LYS A 86 1.59 0.93 -8.85
C LYS A 86 1.10 1.85 -7.74
N ILE A 87 0.96 1.32 -6.53
CA ILE A 87 0.57 2.08 -5.34
C ILE A 87 1.59 3.20 -5.06
N PHE A 88 2.88 2.86 -5.00
CA PHE A 88 3.95 3.81 -4.72
C PHE A 88 4.14 4.83 -5.86
N GLY A 89 4.08 4.40 -7.11
CA GLY A 89 4.17 5.27 -8.28
C GLY A 89 3.07 6.33 -8.30
N ASN A 90 1.83 5.97 -7.98
CA ASN A 90 0.71 6.92 -7.93
C ASN A 90 0.90 8.01 -6.85
N VAL A 91 1.57 7.69 -5.74
CA VAL A 91 1.95 8.69 -4.73
C VAL A 91 3.07 9.60 -5.24
N ALA A 92 4.07 9.00 -5.90
CA ALA A 92 5.27 9.69 -6.37
C ALA A 92 5.01 10.72 -7.48
N VAL A 93 3.96 10.55 -8.29
CA VAL A 93 3.61 11.46 -9.40
C VAL A 93 3.12 12.85 -8.93
N ALA A 94 2.82 13.02 -7.64
CA ALA A 94 2.32 14.30 -7.09
C ALA A 94 3.22 14.92 -6.00
N PRO A 95 4.52 15.19 -6.29
CA PRO A 95 5.45 15.76 -5.30
C PRO A 95 5.05 17.18 -4.87
N GLU A 96 4.37 17.93 -5.73
CA GLU A 96 3.87 19.29 -5.45
C GLU A 96 2.47 19.34 -4.83
N ALA A 97 1.78 18.19 -4.71
CA ALA A 97 0.45 18.17 -4.11
C ALA A 97 0.52 18.48 -2.62
N SER A 98 -0.51 19.12 -2.07
CA SER A 98 -0.56 19.37 -0.63
C SER A 98 -0.49 18.07 0.17
N ARG A 99 0.03 18.16 1.39
CA ARG A 99 0.05 17.06 2.38
C ARG A 99 -1.28 16.29 2.46
N ALA A 100 -2.40 17.02 2.49
CA ALA A 100 -3.74 16.44 2.56
C ALA A 100 -4.15 15.76 1.24
N GLN A 101 -3.80 16.33 0.08
CA GLN A 101 -4.07 15.72 -1.22
C GLN A 101 -3.26 14.43 -1.42
N ARG A 102 -1.99 14.39 -1.00
CA ARG A 102 -1.21 13.15 -1.02
C ARG A 102 -1.79 12.08 -0.11
N TYR A 103 -2.13 12.45 1.13
CA TYR A 103 -2.80 11.53 2.05
C TYR A 103 -4.12 11.02 1.47
N PHE A 104 -4.95 11.90 0.90
CA PHE A 104 -6.26 11.54 0.37
C PHE A 104 -6.15 10.70 -0.92
N SER A 105 -5.25 11.05 -1.84
CA SER A 105 -4.94 10.23 -3.02
C SER A 105 -4.42 8.87 -2.62
N ALA A 106 -3.57 8.81 -1.59
CA ALA A 106 -3.10 7.55 -1.02
C ALA A 106 -4.28 6.73 -0.49
N VAL A 107 -5.02 7.24 0.49
CA VAL A 107 -6.16 6.53 1.10
C VAL A 107 -7.25 6.17 0.08
N ARG A 108 -7.52 7.03 -0.92
CA ARG A 108 -8.51 6.76 -1.99
C ARG A 108 -8.06 5.62 -2.90
N THR A 109 -6.78 5.57 -3.23
CA THR A 109 -6.22 4.53 -4.11
C THR A 109 -6.01 3.21 -3.35
N PHE A 110 -5.73 3.27 -2.04
CA PHE A 110 -5.26 2.14 -1.24
C PHE A 110 -6.30 1.57 -0.26
N GLY A 111 -7.41 2.28 -0.03
CA GLY A 111 -8.28 2.02 1.12
C GLY A 111 -7.60 2.42 2.44
N LYS A 112 -8.24 2.10 3.58
CA LYS A 112 -7.76 2.46 4.93
C LYS A 112 -6.53 1.64 5.38
N GLY A 113 -5.43 1.60 4.62
CA GLY A 113 -4.19 0.87 4.97
C GLY A 113 -4.23 -0.64 4.69
N ARG A 114 -5.40 -1.28 4.83
CA ARG A 114 -5.58 -2.74 4.64
C ARG A 114 -5.00 -3.30 3.34
N LYS A 115 -5.07 -2.58 2.21
CA LYS A 115 -4.56 -3.14 0.95
C LYS A 115 -3.04 -3.28 0.90
N LEU A 116 -2.31 -2.36 1.53
CA LEU A 116 -0.84 -2.41 1.64
C LEU A 116 -0.42 -3.58 2.52
N GLU A 117 -1.07 -3.72 3.67
CA GLU A 117 -0.87 -4.82 4.62
C GLU A 117 -1.19 -6.19 4.00
N GLU A 118 -2.32 -6.31 3.31
CA GLU A 118 -2.72 -7.53 2.59
C GLU A 118 -1.71 -7.94 1.52
N LEU A 119 -1.18 -6.98 0.75
CA LEU A 119 -0.18 -7.26 -0.28
C LEU A 119 1.14 -7.73 0.33
N MET A 120 1.58 -7.10 1.43
CA MET A 120 2.80 -7.51 2.13
C MET A 120 2.66 -8.86 2.82
N SER A 121 1.54 -9.13 3.48
CA SER A 121 1.24 -10.46 4.04
C SER A 121 1.21 -11.53 2.93
N GLY A 122 0.64 -11.20 1.76
CA GLY A 122 0.67 -12.10 0.62
C GLY A 122 2.08 -12.37 0.08
N ILE A 123 2.95 -11.37 0.01
CA ILE A 123 4.37 -11.55 -0.36
C ILE A 123 5.07 -12.44 0.66
N GLN A 124 4.82 -12.24 1.95
CA GLN A 124 5.37 -13.06 3.02
C GLN A 124 4.94 -14.53 2.87
N ALA A 125 3.67 -14.79 2.56
CA ALA A 125 3.16 -16.14 2.29
C ALA A 125 3.81 -16.78 1.06
N ASP A 126 4.00 -16.02 -0.02
CA ASP A 126 4.71 -16.53 -1.20
C ASP A 126 6.17 -16.88 -0.87
N MET A 127 6.84 -16.07 -0.04
CA MET A 127 8.20 -16.37 0.40
C MET A 127 8.27 -17.56 1.35
N GLN A 128 7.26 -17.80 2.19
CA GLN A 128 7.16 -19.03 2.97
C GLN A 128 7.11 -20.25 2.05
N LEU A 129 6.39 -20.15 0.93
CA LEU A 129 6.34 -21.21 -0.07
C LEU A 129 7.70 -21.39 -0.78
N LEU A 130 8.44 -20.30 -1.02
CA LEU A 130 9.84 -20.38 -1.48
C LEU A 130 10.73 -21.09 -0.46
N ALA A 131 10.65 -20.71 0.82
CA ALA A 131 11.44 -21.32 1.89
C ALA A 131 11.12 -22.80 2.11
N ALA A 132 9.88 -23.24 1.83
CA ALA A 132 9.50 -24.64 1.91
C ALA A 132 10.03 -25.48 0.72
N ASN A 133 10.54 -24.85 -0.33
CA ASN A 133 10.99 -25.54 -1.53
C ASN A 133 12.43 -26.06 -1.42
N TYR A 134 12.61 -27.37 -1.58
CA TYR A 134 13.90 -28.05 -1.43
C TYR A 134 14.93 -27.73 -2.53
N THR A 135 14.51 -27.16 -3.66
CA THR A 135 15.43 -26.72 -4.73
C THR A 135 16.30 -25.51 -4.35
N ILE A 136 15.87 -24.74 -3.35
CA ILE A 136 16.67 -23.64 -2.80
C ILE A 136 17.62 -24.23 -1.74
N LYS A 137 18.92 -23.89 -1.76
CA LYS A 137 19.89 -24.41 -0.78
C LYS A 137 19.45 -24.14 0.66
N ALA A 138 19.79 -25.04 1.57
CA ALA A 138 19.42 -24.94 2.99
C ALA A 138 19.87 -23.61 3.64
N SER A 139 21.05 -23.10 3.28
CA SER A 139 21.56 -21.80 3.73
C SER A 139 20.67 -20.63 3.30
N THR A 140 20.14 -20.68 2.07
CA THR A 140 19.25 -19.67 1.51
C THR A 140 17.86 -19.76 2.11
N ARG A 141 17.34 -20.98 2.32
CA ARG A 141 16.07 -21.20 3.04
C ARG A 141 16.12 -20.59 4.44
N ALA A 142 17.21 -20.79 5.18
CA ALA A 142 17.39 -20.19 6.50
C ALA A 142 17.37 -18.65 6.43
N ARG A 143 17.99 -18.05 5.40
CA ARG A 143 17.91 -16.58 5.17
C ARG A 143 16.49 -16.12 4.88
N VAL A 144 15.76 -16.83 4.02
CA VAL A 144 14.36 -16.50 3.69
C VAL A 144 13.47 -16.62 4.92
N VAL A 145 13.63 -17.66 5.75
CA VAL A 145 12.88 -17.84 7.01
C VAL A 145 13.14 -16.71 7.99
N ASN A 146 14.40 -16.30 8.17
CA ASN A 146 14.73 -15.19 9.06
C ASN A 146 14.07 -13.89 8.60
N VAL A 147 14.09 -13.64 7.29
CA VAL A 147 13.50 -12.44 6.69
C VAL A 147 11.97 -12.43 6.79
N ILE A 148 11.32 -13.59 6.72
CA ILE A 148 9.86 -13.70 6.81
C ILE A 148 9.32 -13.08 8.10
N GLN A 149 10.00 -13.24 9.23
CA GLN A 149 9.57 -12.61 10.50
C GLN A 149 9.73 -11.09 10.46
N ASP A 150 10.83 -10.60 9.89
CA ASP A 150 11.11 -9.17 9.78
C ASP A 150 10.19 -8.45 8.77
N LEU A 151 9.50 -9.21 7.89
CA LEU A 151 8.50 -8.69 6.96
C LEU A 151 7.07 -8.60 7.54
N GLU A 152 6.84 -9.00 8.79
CA GLU A 152 5.52 -8.93 9.45
C GLU A 152 5.15 -7.50 9.89
N ILE A 153 4.11 -6.92 9.30
CA ILE A 153 3.66 -5.55 9.58
C ILE A 153 2.93 -5.55 10.92
N SER A 154 3.39 -4.73 11.87
CA SER A 154 2.78 -4.71 13.21
C SER A 154 1.40 -4.03 13.12
N GLU A 155 0.35 -4.69 13.63
CA GLU A 155 -0.98 -4.07 13.77
C GLU A 155 -0.96 -2.83 14.70
N GLU A 156 0.13 -2.62 15.45
CA GLU A 156 0.32 -1.47 16.34
C GLU A 156 0.66 -0.15 15.63
N SER A 157 0.78 -0.13 14.29
CA SER A 157 0.81 1.13 13.57
C SER A 157 -0.42 1.93 14.00
N PRO A 158 -0.27 3.08 14.69
CA PRO A 158 -1.40 3.80 15.23
C PRO A 158 -2.34 3.99 14.08
N ARG A 159 -3.59 3.52 14.20
CA ARG A 159 -4.63 3.81 13.22
C ARG A 159 -4.68 5.33 13.13
N GLU A 160 -3.92 5.90 12.19
CA GLU A 160 -3.78 7.33 11.99
C GLU A 160 -5.11 7.76 11.41
N ARG A 161 -6.11 7.87 12.28
CA ARG A 161 -7.29 8.66 12.01
C ARG A 161 -6.73 10.03 11.69
N PRO A 162 -6.90 10.52 10.46
CA PRO A 162 -6.35 11.80 10.10
C PRO A 162 -6.95 12.81 11.06
N ARG A 163 -6.14 13.36 11.97
CA ARG A 163 -6.48 14.62 12.61
C ARG A 163 -6.28 15.65 11.52
N VAL A 164 -7.32 15.88 10.73
CA VAL A 164 -7.42 17.07 9.90
C VAL A 164 -7.45 18.23 10.90
N SER A 165 -6.28 18.83 11.13
CA SER A 165 -6.19 20.05 11.91
C SER A 165 -6.70 21.17 11.04
N VAL A 166 -7.94 21.57 11.27
CA VAL A 166 -8.51 22.71 10.58
C VAL A 166 -8.21 23.95 11.40
N GLY A 167 -7.42 24.86 10.85
CA GLY A 167 -7.22 26.18 11.41
C GLY A 167 -8.22 27.18 10.83
N ASN A 168 -8.81 28.03 11.69
CA ASN A 168 -9.47 29.26 11.27
C ASN A 168 -8.62 30.44 11.76
N TYR A 169 -8.08 31.22 10.82
CA TYR A 169 -7.23 32.38 11.13
C TYR A 169 -7.96 33.72 10.91
N GLY A 170 -9.29 33.70 10.73
CA GLY A 170 -10.11 34.89 10.50
C GLY A 170 -11.46 34.84 11.22
N SER A 171 -12.27 35.88 11.07
CA SER A 171 -13.65 35.92 11.58
C SER A 171 -14.64 35.42 10.53
N GLY A 172 -15.48 34.44 10.89
CA GLY A 172 -16.53 33.92 10.02
C GLY A 172 -16.88 32.46 10.36
N ALA A 173 -18.03 31.99 9.85
CA ALA A 173 -18.44 30.61 10.00
C ALA A 173 -17.56 29.69 9.14
N GLN A 174 -17.06 28.61 9.73
CA GLN A 174 -16.29 27.59 9.04
C GLN A 174 -17.09 26.29 9.00
N SER A 175 -17.41 25.82 7.80
CA SER A 175 -18.20 24.61 7.58
C SER A 175 -17.36 23.57 6.85
N ILE A 176 -17.20 22.39 7.46
CA ILE A 176 -16.22 21.40 6.99
C ILE A 176 -16.89 20.04 6.94
N HIS A 177 -16.91 19.44 5.75
CA HIS A 177 -17.39 18.08 5.54
C HIS A 177 -16.20 17.17 5.21
N ALA A 178 -15.69 16.47 6.21
CA ALA A 178 -14.55 15.54 6.05
C ALA A 178 -14.99 14.07 5.89
N GLY A 179 -16.23 13.82 5.46
CA GLY A 179 -16.85 12.50 5.36
C GLY A 179 -17.58 12.29 4.04
N ASN A 180 -18.49 11.30 4.02
CA ASN A 180 -19.42 11.07 2.92
C ASN A 180 -20.84 11.41 3.37
N GLY A 181 -21.68 11.90 2.46
CA GLY A 181 -23.07 12.29 2.72
C GLY A 181 -23.31 13.76 2.38
N ASP A 182 -24.53 14.23 2.65
CA ASP A 182 -24.92 15.61 2.36
C ASP A 182 -24.62 16.52 3.57
N GLN A 183 -24.07 17.70 3.30
CA GLN A 183 -23.88 18.75 4.29
C GLN A 183 -24.82 19.92 3.99
N ASN A 184 -25.94 19.99 4.69
CA ASN A 184 -26.89 21.10 4.56
C ASN A 184 -26.53 22.20 5.56
N LEU A 185 -26.16 23.39 5.05
CA LEU A 185 -25.69 24.51 5.85
C LEU A 185 -26.55 25.75 5.62
N ASN A 186 -26.95 26.38 6.72
CA ASN A 186 -27.58 27.69 6.73
C ASN A 186 -26.75 28.59 7.66
N ILE A 187 -25.97 29.46 7.04
CA ILE A 187 -25.01 30.35 7.72
C ILE A 187 -25.59 31.76 7.97
N GLY A 188 -26.90 31.94 7.78
CA GLY A 188 -27.62 33.19 7.99
C GLY A 188 -28.90 33.00 8.82
N SER A 189 -29.79 33.99 8.83
CA SER A 189 -31.04 33.97 9.61
C SER A 189 -32.19 33.20 8.96
N GLY A 190 -31.92 32.45 7.88
CA GLY A 190 -32.96 31.74 7.13
C GLY A 190 -33.49 30.52 7.87
N THR A 191 -34.54 29.89 7.32
CA THR A 191 -35.05 28.59 7.80
C THR A 191 -34.47 27.48 6.94
N GLN A 192 -33.78 26.51 7.55
CA GLN A 192 -33.31 25.31 6.86
C GLN A 192 -34.25 24.14 7.12
N LEU A 193 -34.64 23.45 6.06
CA LEU A 193 -35.41 22.22 6.11
C LEU A 193 -34.52 21.11 5.57
N SER A 194 -34.37 20.01 6.30
CA SER A 194 -33.48 18.91 5.92
C SER A 194 -34.21 17.58 6.04
N GLY A 195 -34.15 16.76 4.99
CA GLY A 195 -34.80 15.44 4.92
C GLY A 195 -35.36 15.12 3.55
N SER A 196 -35.84 13.89 3.36
CA SER A 196 -36.59 13.47 2.18
C SER A 196 -38.08 13.72 2.39
N PHE A 197 -38.72 14.47 1.50
CA PHE A 197 -40.15 14.80 1.59
C PHE A 197 -40.93 14.13 0.45
N GLN A 198 -42.09 13.57 0.80
CA GLN A 198 -43.10 13.10 -0.17
C GLN A 198 -44.40 13.83 0.13
N GLY A 199 -44.76 14.79 -0.73
CA GLY A 199 -45.95 15.62 -0.59
C GLY A 199 -45.68 17.09 -0.91
N PRO A 200 -46.74 17.89 -1.16
CA PRO A 200 -46.59 19.31 -1.43
C PRO A 200 -46.10 20.07 -0.20
N PHE A 201 -45.17 21.00 -0.43
CA PHE A 201 -44.59 21.83 0.60
C PHE A 201 -45.17 23.25 0.50
N HIS A 202 -45.82 23.73 1.56
CA HIS A 202 -46.44 25.06 1.60
C HIS A 202 -45.67 25.96 2.56
N ILE A 203 -44.98 26.97 2.01
CA ILE A 203 -44.38 28.05 2.81
C ILE A 203 -45.36 29.21 2.81
N THR A 204 -45.96 29.50 3.97
CA THR A 204 -46.67 30.76 4.19
C THR A 204 -45.68 31.78 4.73
N THR A 205 -45.42 32.84 3.98
CA THR A 205 -44.70 34.02 4.48
C THR A 205 -45.69 34.92 5.20
N SER A 206 -45.44 35.24 6.47
CA SER A 206 -46.09 36.38 7.12
C SER A 206 -45.36 37.66 6.68
N GLU A 207 -46.10 38.64 6.16
CA GLU A 207 -45.60 40.01 5.90
C GLU A 207 -45.14 40.71 7.19
#